data_AF-A0A3B8ME32-F1
#
_entry.id   AF-A0A3B8ME32-F1
#
_cell.length_a   1.000
_cell.length_b   1.000
_cell.length_c   1.000
_cell.angle_alpha   90.00
_cell.angle_beta   90.00
_cell.angle_gamma   90.00
#
_symmetry.space_group_name_H-M   'P 1'
#
loop_
_entity.id
_entity.type
_entity.pdbx_description
1 polymer ?
#
loop_
_entity_poly.entity_id
_entity_poly.type
_entity_poly.pdbx_seq_one_letter_code
_entity_poly.pdbx_strand_id
1 'polypeptide(L)'
;MGRCMAYVLLLGLLATACSEPHPVEIGDAWVRNILPSQAVTAGYLTLTNSGDQQDRLVAVSTAAFDSVELHEMQVAARGVMKMRKSGPIDLPVNEPVTLERGGLHLMLIGARYPIAAGNDIPLTLHFERSGDLTVAARVKDQP
;
A
#
# COMPACT_ATOMS: atom_id res chain seq x y z
N MET A 1 63.76 -0.96 28.76
CA MET A 1 62.55 -0.24 28.29
C MET A 1 62.27 -0.57 26.83
N GLY A 2 61.04 -0.91 26.45
CA GLY A 2 60.56 -0.57 25.09
C GLY A 2 59.89 -1.64 24.20
N ARG A 3 58.85 -2.29 24.74
CA ARG A 3 57.55 -2.58 24.08
C ARG A 3 57.49 -3.59 22.92
N CYS A 4 56.86 -4.73 23.25
CA CYS A 4 56.26 -5.70 22.34
C CYS A 4 55.33 -5.04 21.31
N MET A 5 55.51 -5.43 20.05
CA MET A 5 54.63 -5.11 18.93
C MET A 5 53.40 -6.01 18.99
N ALA A 6 52.30 -5.50 19.53
CA ALA A 6 51.02 -6.20 19.54
C ALA A 6 50.26 -5.86 18.25
N TYR A 7 50.19 -6.83 17.34
CA TYR A 7 49.28 -6.81 16.20
C TYR A 7 47.85 -7.00 16.72
N VAL A 8 47.07 -5.91 16.76
CA VAL A 8 45.63 -5.99 17.00
C VAL A 8 44.96 -6.32 15.68
N LEU A 9 44.64 -7.60 15.50
CA LEU A 9 43.72 -8.10 14.46
C LEU A 9 42.32 -7.56 14.76
N LEU A 10 41.92 -6.51 14.05
CA LEU A 10 40.56 -5.97 14.11
C LEU A 10 39.65 -6.84 13.22
N LEU A 11 39.04 -7.87 13.80
CA LEU A 11 37.94 -8.62 13.16
C LEU A 11 36.71 -7.71 13.13
N GLY A 12 36.38 -7.16 11.96
CA GLY A 12 35.14 -6.42 11.72
C GLY A 12 33.94 -7.35 11.73
N LEU A 13 33.08 -7.20 12.73
CA LEU A 13 31.78 -7.87 12.82
C LEU A 13 30.83 -7.23 11.80
N LEU A 14 30.66 -7.86 10.64
CA LEU A 14 29.60 -7.49 9.69
C LEU A 14 28.27 -8.01 10.26
N ALA A 15 27.59 -7.15 11.04
CA ALA A 15 26.23 -7.41 11.48
C ALA A 15 25.28 -7.19 10.29
N THR A 16 25.01 -8.27 9.54
CA THR A 16 23.95 -8.28 8.53
C THR A 16 22.61 -8.25 9.26
N ALA A 17 21.97 -7.08 9.31
CA ALA A 17 20.60 -6.98 9.79
C ALA A 17 19.69 -7.72 8.80
N CYS A 18 19.23 -8.92 9.16
CA CYS A 18 18.11 -9.56 8.47
C CYS A 18 16.86 -8.76 8.82
N SER A 19 16.37 -7.95 7.88
CA SER A 19 15.02 -7.40 7.99
C SER A 19 14.06 -8.56 7.76
N GLU A 20 13.22 -8.88 8.75
CA GLU A 20 12.15 -9.85 8.55
C GLU A 20 11.20 -9.34 7.46
N PRO A 21 10.73 -10.21 6.56
CA PRO A 21 9.77 -9.81 5.54
C PRO A 21 8.47 -9.34 6.21
N HIS A 22 7.86 -8.32 5.64
CA HIS A 22 6.57 -7.82 6.12
C HIS A 22 5.51 -8.94 5.97
N PRO A 23 4.68 -9.21 6.98
CA PRO A 23 3.76 -10.37 6.98
C PRO A 23 2.58 -10.21 6.01
N VAL A 24 2.29 -8.97 5.57
CA VAL A 24 1.31 -8.70 4.52
C VAL A 24 2.01 -8.60 3.17
N GLU A 25 1.53 -9.35 2.19
CA GLU A 25 1.93 -9.29 0.79
C GLU A 25 0.94 -8.44 0.00
N ILE A 26 1.45 -7.66 -0.97
CA ILE A 26 0.65 -6.81 -1.86
C ILE A 26 0.82 -7.29 -3.29
N GLY A 27 -0.29 -7.73 -3.90
CA GLY A 27 -0.38 -8.11 -5.30
C GLY A 27 -1.04 -7.04 -6.16
N ASP A 28 -0.67 -7.00 -7.45
CA ASP A 28 -1.37 -6.26 -8.50
C ASP A 28 -1.74 -4.81 -8.15
N ALA A 29 -0.86 -4.05 -7.51
CA ALA A 29 -1.13 -2.66 -7.17
C ALA A 29 -1.15 -1.77 -8.42
N TRP A 30 -2.27 -1.08 -8.67
CA TRP A 30 -2.39 -0.14 -9.78
C TRP A 30 -3.36 1.01 -9.48
N VAL A 31 -3.16 2.13 -10.19
CA VAL A 31 -4.01 3.32 -10.13
C VAL A 31 -4.53 3.62 -11.52
N ARG A 32 -5.82 3.97 -11.63
CA ARG A 32 -6.39 4.38 -12.92
C ARG A 32 -5.87 5.77 -13.29
N ASN A 33 -5.44 5.94 -14.55
CA ASN A 33 -5.08 7.24 -15.07
C ASN A 33 -6.29 8.21 -15.10
N ILE A 34 -6.00 9.50 -15.18
CA ILE A 34 -7.01 10.55 -15.27
C ILE A 34 -6.57 11.66 -16.23
N LEU A 35 -7.54 12.36 -16.80
CA LEU A 35 -7.26 13.55 -17.62
C LEU A 35 -6.70 14.68 -16.72
N PRO A 36 -5.88 15.61 -17.25
CA PRO A 36 -5.31 16.71 -16.45
C PRO A 36 -6.35 17.60 -15.74
N SER A 37 -7.60 17.63 -16.20
CA SER A 37 -8.71 18.39 -15.59
C SER A 37 -9.39 17.65 -14.43
N GLN A 38 -9.07 16.38 -14.22
CA GLN A 38 -9.61 15.55 -13.14
C GLN A 38 -8.60 15.51 -12.00
N ALA A 39 -9.11 15.48 -10.76
CA ALA A 39 -8.29 15.43 -9.56
C ALA A 39 -8.55 14.18 -8.71
N VAL A 40 -9.47 13.30 -9.14
CA VAL A 40 -9.92 12.14 -8.37
C VAL A 40 -9.82 10.89 -9.23
N THR A 41 -9.25 9.83 -8.68
CA THR A 41 -9.16 8.52 -9.33
C THR A 41 -9.33 7.38 -8.33
N ALA A 42 -9.28 6.14 -8.82
CA ALA A 42 -9.34 4.94 -8.01
C ALA A 42 -8.06 4.10 -8.15
N GLY A 43 -7.70 3.43 -7.06
CA GLY A 43 -6.60 2.49 -6.97
C GLY A 43 -7.08 1.13 -6.48
N TYR A 44 -6.36 0.10 -6.89
CA TYR A 44 -6.73 -1.30 -6.76
C TYR A 44 -5.48 -2.11 -6.44
N LEU A 45 -5.66 -3.18 -5.67
CA LEU A 45 -4.59 -4.07 -5.22
C LEU A 45 -5.21 -5.29 -4.53
N THR A 46 -4.41 -6.33 -4.33
CA THR A 46 -4.78 -7.49 -3.51
C THR A 46 -3.88 -7.55 -2.29
N LEU A 47 -4.46 -7.81 -1.13
CA LEU A 47 -3.74 -7.98 0.14
C LEU A 47 -3.86 -9.41 0.62
N THR A 48 -2.74 -10.02 1.00
CA THR A 48 -2.73 -11.33 1.67
C THR A 48 -1.94 -11.21 2.95
N ASN A 49 -2.59 -11.44 4.10
CA ASN A 49 -1.91 -11.46 5.40
C ASN A 49 -1.40 -12.88 5.70
N SER A 50 -0.10 -13.10 5.60
CA SER A 50 0.57 -14.37 5.92
C SER A 50 1.11 -14.43 7.35
N GLY A 51 0.72 -13.47 8.21
CA GLY A 51 1.02 -13.48 9.64
C GLY A 51 0.23 -14.53 10.41
N ASP A 52 0.43 -14.56 11.73
CA ASP A 52 -0.23 -15.49 12.67
C ASP A 52 -1.51 -14.93 13.29
N GLN A 53 -1.79 -13.63 13.09
CA GLN A 53 -2.96 -12.92 13.61
C GLN A 53 -3.67 -12.13 12.52
N GLN A 54 -4.98 -11.92 12.70
CA GLN A 54 -5.74 -11.01 11.86
C GLN A 54 -5.19 -9.59 11.98
N ASP A 55 -5.20 -8.85 10.86
CA ASP A 55 -4.80 -7.45 10.79
C ASP A 55 -5.88 -6.63 10.09
N ARG A 56 -5.69 -5.32 9.99
CA ARG A 56 -6.61 -4.41 9.30
C ARG A 56 -5.81 -3.35 8.56
N LEU A 57 -6.16 -3.08 7.30
CA LEU A 57 -5.69 -1.89 6.61
C LEU A 57 -6.50 -0.70 7.14
N VAL A 58 -5.85 0.18 7.90
CA VAL A 58 -6.53 1.32 8.53
C VAL A 58 -6.45 2.60 7.72
N ALA A 59 -5.38 2.77 6.94
CA ALA A 59 -5.18 3.93 6.08
C ALA A 59 -4.23 3.63 4.92
N VAL A 60 -4.29 4.49 3.91
CA VAL A 60 -3.29 4.56 2.83
C VAL A 60 -2.89 6.01 2.65
N SER A 61 -1.63 6.26 2.34
CA SER A 61 -1.11 7.60 2.06
C SER A 61 -0.17 7.61 0.87
N THR A 62 0.00 8.79 0.26
CA THR A 62 0.95 9.02 -0.83
C THR A 62 1.22 10.51 -0.98
N ALA A 63 2.41 10.86 -1.46
CA ALA A 63 2.73 12.24 -1.83
C ALA A 63 2.04 12.67 -3.14
N ALA A 64 1.44 11.74 -3.89
CA ALA A 64 0.82 12.00 -5.19
C ALA A 64 -0.53 12.71 -5.13
N PHE A 65 -1.23 12.60 -4.01
CA PHE A 65 -2.60 13.06 -3.80
C PHE A 65 -2.71 13.82 -2.48
N ASP A 66 -3.75 14.63 -2.32
CA ASP A 66 -4.08 15.27 -1.05
C ASP A 66 -4.53 14.24 -0.01
N SER A 67 -5.29 13.23 -0.43
CA SER A 67 -5.71 12.12 0.43
C SER A 67 -5.96 10.83 -0.33
N VAL A 68 -5.92 9.72 0.40
CA VAL A 68 -6.41 8.41 -0.06
C VAL A 68 -7.42 7.89 0.97
N GLU A 69 -8.57 7.44 0.48
CA GLU A 69 -9.66 6.96 1.31
C GLU A 69 -10.01 5.51 0.95
N LEU A 70 -10.38 4.70 1.94
CA LEU A 70 -10.89 3.34 1.73
C LEU A 70 -12.39 3.39 1.46
N HIS A 71 -12.81 2.89 0.30
CA HIS A 71 -14.20 2.93 -0.15
C HIS A 71 -14.71 1.56 -0.54
N GLU A 72 -16.02 1.40 -0.49
CA GLU A 72 -16.76 0.25 -0.98
C GLU A 72 -17.96 0.69 -1.82
N MET A 73 -18.51 -0.24 -2.60
CA MET A 73 -19.76 -0.05 -3.31
C MET A 73 -20.91 -0.64 -2.51
N GLN A 74 -21.88 0.20 -2.12
CA GLN A 74 -23.10 -0.25 -1.47
C GLN A 74 -24.33 0.00 -2.35
N VAL A 75 -25.29 -0.92 -2.32
CA VAL A 75 -26.62 -0.70 -2.90
C VAL A 75 -27.38 0.32 -2.06
N ALA A 76 -27.63 1.50 -2.61
CA ALA A 76 -28.49 2.51 -2.01
C ALA A 76 -29.98 2.22 -2.28
N ALA A 77 -30.86 3.04 -1.69
CA ALA A 77 -32.29 2.96 -1.92
C ALA A 77 -32.62 2.95 -3.42
N ARG A 78 -33.60 2.13 -3.81
CA ARG A 78 -34.04 1.93 -5.21
C ARG A 78 -33.01 1.25 -6.13
N GLY A 79 -32.04 0.52 -5.58
CA GLY A 79 -31.13 -0.34 -6.37
C GLY A 79 -29.95 0.39 -6.99
N VAL A 80 -29.71 1.65 -6.63
CA VAL A 80 -28.61 2.44 -7.17
C VAL A 80 -27.31 2.13 -6.42
N MET A 81 -26.28 1.67 -7.12
CA MET A 81 -24.94 1.47 -6.54
C MET A 81 -24.30 2.82 -6.18
N LYS A 82 -23.76 2.95 -4.97
CA LYS A 82 -23.11 4.18 -4.49
C LYS A 82 -21.78 3.87 -3.79
N MET A 83 -20.75 4.65 -4.11
CA MET A 83 -19.47 4.65 -3.39
C MET A 83 -19.63 5.25 -1.99
N ARG A 84 -19.08 4.60 -0.97
CA ARG A 84 -19.04 5.09 0.41
C ARG A 84 -17.71 4.72 1.05
N LYS A 85 -17.28 5.52 2.04
CA LYS A 85 -16.16 5.15 2.92
C LYS A 85 -16.48 3.85 3.66
N SER A 86 -15.59 2.86 3.56
CA SER A 86 -15.74 1.57 4.24
C SER A 86 -15.26 1.61 5.70
N GLY A 87 -14.34 2.51 6.03
CA GLY A 87 -13.52 2.39 7.23
C GLY A 87 -12.37 1.39 7.03
N PRO A 88 -11.72 0.93 8.11
CA PRO A 88 -10.64 -0.05 7.99
C PRO A 88 -11.11 -1.35 7.33
N ILE A 89 -10.25 -1.97 6.54
CA ILE A 89 -10.51 -3.22 5.83
C ILE A 89 -9.87 -4.37 6.60
N ASP A 90 -10.67 -5.35 7.02
CA ASP A 90 -10.19 -6.52 7.75
C ASP A 90 -9.38 -7.44 6.84
N LEU A 91 -8.27 -7.98 7.36
CA LEU A 91 -7.36 -8.89 6.67
C LEU A 91 -7.25 -10.21 7.46
N PRO A 92 -8.09 -11.20 7.13
CA PRO A 92 -7.98 -12.52 7.69
C PRO A 92 -6.64 -13.18 7.31
N VAL A 93 -6.16 -14.05 8.18
CA VAL A 93 -4.92 -14.80 7.95
C VAL A 93 -5.08 -15.74 6.76
N ASN A 94 -4.14 -15.69 5.83
CA ASN A 94 -4.05 -16.49 4.60
C ASN A 94 -5.26 -16.36 3.66
N GLU A 95 -6.07 -15.31 3.80
CA GLU A 95 -7.18 -15.02 2.89
C GLU A 95 -6.86 -13.76 2.07
N PRO A 96 -6.93 -13.83 0.73
CA PRO A 96 -6.74 -12.66 -0.11
C PRO A 96 -7.95 -11.72 -0.02
N VAL A 97 -7.68 -10.44 0.23
CA VAL A 97 -8.67 -9.38 0.18
C VAL A 97 -8.39 -8.50 -1.03
N THR A 98 -9.31 -8.53 -2.00
CA THR A 98 -9.16 -7.82 -3.27
C THR A 98 -9.87 -6.48 -3.24
N LEU A 99 -9.12 -5.41 -3.51
CA LEU A 99 -9.64 -4.08 -3.80
C LEU A 99 -9.77 -3.95 -5.32
N GLU A 100 -10.98 -4.08 -5.85
CA GLU A 100 -11.29 -4.09 -7.28
C GLU A 100 -12.49 -3.23 -7.66
N ARG A 101 -12.68 -3.05 -8.98
CA ARG A 101 -13.78 -2.28 -9.54
C ARG A 101 -15.12 -2.91 -9.15
N GLY A 102 -16.02 -2.08 -8.62
CA GLY A 102 -17.34 -2.55 -8.20
C GLY A 102 -17.40 -3.09 -6.77
N GLY A 103 -16.27 -3.19 -6.08
CA GLY A 103 -16.17 -3.58 -4.67
C GLY A 103 -15.37 -2.57 -3.85
N LEU A 104 -14.48 -3.08 -2.99
CA LEU A 104 -13.54 -2.28 -2.22
C LEU A 104 -12.53 -1.60 -3.15
N HIS A 105 -12.15 -0.36 -2.87
CA HIS A 105 -11.15 0.36 -3.66
C HIS A 105 -10.54 1.52 -2.87
N LEU A 106 -9.38 1.98 -3.34
CA LEU A 106 -8.78 3.21 -2.87
C LEU A 106 -9.37 4.37 -3.67
N MET A 107 -9.93 5.38 -3.02
CA MET A 107 -10.31 6.64 -3.65
C MET A 107 -9.19 7.66 -3.42
N LEU A 108 -8.48 8.04 -4.47
CA LEU A 108 -7.37 8.99 -4.42
C LEU A 108 -7.87 10.37 -4.84
N ILE A 109 -7.68 11.38 -4.00
CA ILE A 109 -8.32 12.69 -4.13
C ILE A 109 -7.26 13.79 -4.11
N GLY A 110 -7.39 14.76 -5.03
CA GLY A 110 -6.52 15.93 -5.10
C GLY A 110 -5.15 15.61 -5.69
N ALA A 111 -5.12 15.12 -6.94
CA ALA A 111 -3.86 14.85 -7.65
C ALA A 111 -2.95 16.09 -7.66
N ARG A 112 -1.71 15.95 -7.17
CA ARG A 112 -0.73 17.05 -7.07
C ARG A 112 0.10 17.24 -8.34
N TYR A 113 0.11 16.23 -9.21
CA TYR A 113 0.81 16.21 -10.49
C TYR A 113 0.07 15.31 -11.48
N PRO A 114 0.37 15.39 -12.79
CA PRO A 114 -0.31 14.58 -13.81
C PRO A 114 -0.20 13.07 -13.55
N ILE A 115 -1.35 12.39 -13.51
CA ILE A 115 -1.47 10.95 -13.28
C ILE A 115 -1.67 10.25 -14.63
N ALA A 116 -0.56 10.04 -15.34
CA ALA A 116 -0.53 9.43 -16.67
C ALA A 116 -0.07 7.96 -16.62
N ALA A 117 -0.58 7.16 -17.56
CA ALA A 117 -0.22 5.75 -17.69
C ALA A 117 1.30 5.57 -17.90
N GLY A 118 1.82 4.46 -17.39
CA GLY A 118 3.25 4.12 -17.47
C GLY A 118 4.08 4.61 -16.28
N ASN A 119 3.58 5.54 -15.47
CA ASN A 119 4.24 5.95 -14.23
C ASN A 119 3.90 5.01 -13.07
N ASP A 120 4.71 5.02 -12.01
CA ASP A 120 4.41 4.34 -10.75
C ASP A 120 4.16 5.37 -9.64
N ILE A 121 3.18 5.08 -8.77
CA ILE A 121 2.85 5.90 -7.60
C ILE A 121 3.19 5.11 -6.35
N PRO A 122 4.09 5.60 -5.47
CA PRO A 122 4.33 4.98 -4.18
C PRO A 122 3.09 5.17 -3.30
N LEU A 123 2.53 4.06 -2.83
CA LEU A 123 1.46 4.02 -1.83
C LEU A 123 2.02 3.42 -0.55
N THR A 124 1.86 4.11 0.56
CA THR A 124 2.17 3.58 1.89
C THR A 124 0.86 3.11 2.52
N LEU A 125 0.79 1.81 2.80
CA LEU A 125 -0.32 1.16 3.46
C LEU A 125 -0.01 1.07 4.94
N HIS A 126 -0.94 1.50 5.78
CA HIS A 126 -0.81 1.52 7.23
C HIS A 126 -1.70 0.42 7.80
N PHE A 127 -1.09 -0.58 8.40
CA PHE A 127 -1.79 -1.69 9.06
C PHE A 127 -1.89 -1.45 10.57
N GLU A 128 -2.94 -1.99 11.20
CA GLU A 128 -3.15 -1.84 12.64
C GLU A 128 -2.05 -2.54 13.46
N ARG A 129 -1.53 -3.67 12.97
CA ARG A 129 -0.54 -4.49 13.69
C ARG A 129 0.80 -4.61 12.98
N SER A 130 0.81 -4.87 11.68
CA SER A 130 2.03 -5.19 10.93
C SER A 130 2.92 -3.99 10.63
N GLY A 131 2.44 -2.77 10.92
CA GLY A 131 3.15 -1.52 10.62
C GLY A 131 2.88 -1.03 9.20
N ASP A 132 3.86 -0.33 8.63
CA ASP A 132 3.72 0.30 7.32
C ASP A 132 4.39 -0.53 6.23
N LEU A 133 3.72 -0.66 5.09
CA LEU A 133 4.28 -1.26 3.88
C LEU A 133 4.09 -0.32 2.69
N THR A 134 5.17 -0.06 1.96
CA THR A 134 5.11 0.76 0.74
C THR A 134 5.16 -0.11 -0.51
N VAL A 135 4.25 0.16 -1.45
CA VAL A 135 4.18 -0.50 -2.76
C VAL A 135 4.21 0.54 -3.88
N ALA A 136 4.86 0.20 -5.00
CA ALA A 136 4.75 0.97 -6.23
C ALA A 136 3.49 0.53 -7.00
N ALA A 137 2.48 1.39 -7.09
CA ALA A 137 1.26 1.13 -7.85
C ALA A 137 1.40 1.67 -9.27
N ARG A 138 1.33 0.79 -10.28
CA ARG A 138 1.44 1.19 -11.69
C ARG A 138 0.21 1.98 -12.12
N VAL A 139 0.42 3.14 -12.74
CA VAL A 139 -0.65 3.88 -13.39
C VAL A 139 -0.94 3.23 -14.74
N LYS A 140 -2.19 2.83 -14.96
CA LYS A 140 -2.64 2.16 -16.18
C LYS A 140 -3.79 2.91 -16.81
N ASP A 141 -3.85 2.88 -18.14
CA ASP A 141 -5.10 3.10 -18.85
C ASP A 141 -6.10 2.06 -18.38
N GLN A 142 -7.36 2.46 -18.22
CA GLN A 142 -8.39 1.55 -17.77
C GLN A 142 -8.48 0.36 -18.75
N PRO A 143 -8.40 -0.90 -18.27
CA PRO A 143 -8.75 -2.05 -19.10
C PRO A 143 -10.25 -2.07 -19.41
#